data_AF-A0A0C3CKA9-F1
#
_entry.id   AF-A0A0C3CKA9-F1
#
_cell.length_a   1.000
_cell.length_b   1.000
_cell.length_c   1.000
_cell.angle_alpha   90.00
_cell.angle_beta   90.00
_cell.angle_gamma   90.00
#
_symmetry.space_group_name_H-M   'P 1'
#
loop_
_entity.id
_entity.type
_entity.pdbx_description
1 polymer ?
#
loop_
_entity_poly.entity_id
_entity_poly.type
_entity_poly.pdbx_seq_one_letter_code
_entity_poly.pdbx_strand_id
1 'polypeptide(L)'
;MQKLRGLAESHRATIASATKRAKDAEQLIKPKEELLKKRTQERDELEKRVYLMRQYVTLSKDLKTTRQKLEEAEKKLLLANDKASHLEAKLQSLHAESDTLESKYQNSRRRHNELISEMENLGFN
;
A
#
# COMPACT_ATOMS: atom_id res chain seq x y z
N MET A 1 -83.99 15.74 -36.70
CA MET A 1 -83.87 15.14 -35.34
C MET A 1 -83.03 13.86 -35.30
N GLN A 2 -83.23 12.85 -36.16
CA GLN A 2 -82.44 11.60 -36.14
C GLN A 2 -80.92 11.77 -36.38
N LYS A 3 -80.50 12.58 -37.36
CA LYS A 3 -79.07 12.83 -37.65
C LYS A 3 -78.30 13.46 -36.47
N LEU A 4 -78.95 14.36 -35.72
CA LEU A 4 -78.39 14.98 -34.52
C LEU A 4 -78.23 13.99 -33.36
N ARG A 5 -79.17 13.04 -33.21
CA ARG A 5 -79.05 11.96 -32.22
C ARG A 5 -77.89 11.01 -32.53
N GLY A 6 -77.72 10.60 -33.79
CA GLY A 6 -76.61 9.73 -34.20
C GLY A 6 -75.23 10.39 -34.02
N LEU A 7 -75.12 11.69 -34.29
CA LEU A 7 -73.89 12.46 -34.00
C LEU A 7 -73.60 12.53 -32.49
N ALA A 8 -74.62 12.79 -31.66
CA ALA A 8 -74.46 12.82 -30.21
C ALA A 8 -74.05 11.46 -29.62
N GLU A 9 -74.59 10.36 -30.14
CA GLU A 9 -74.21 9.00 -29.75
C GLU A 9 -72.77 8.65 -30.17
N SER A 10 -72.37 9.03 -31.38
CA SER A 10 -70.98 8.89 -31.86
C SER A 10 -69.99 9.67 -31.00
N HIS A 11 -70.32 10.93 -30.64
CA HIS A 11 -69.49 11.72 -29.73
C HIS A 11 -69.39 11.08 -28.35
N ARG A 12 -70.49 10.55 -27.79
CA ARG A 12 -70.45 9.82 -26.50
C ARG A 12 -69.57 8.58 -26.56
N ALA A 13 -69.65 7.79 -27.64
CA ALA A 13 -68.80 6.62 -27.84
C ALA A 13 -67.31 7.01 -27.95
N THR A 14 -67.02 8.11 -28.63
CA THR A 14 -65.66 8.63 -28.79
C THR A 14 -65.09 9.11 -27.45
N ILE A 15 -65.89 9.84 -26.65
CA ILE A 15 -65.52 10.26 -25.30
C ILE A 15 -65.29 9.06 -24.39
N ALA A 16 -66.17 8.05 -24.41
CA ALA A 16 -66.01 6.85 -23.61
C ALA A 16 -64.72 6.08 -23.97
N SER A 17 -64.40 5.98 -25.26
CA SER A 17 -63.14 5.38 -25.74
C SER A 17 -61.91 6.17 -25.29
N ALA A 18 -61.95 7.51 -25.37
CA ALA A 18 -60.86 8.37 -24.93
C ALA A 18 -60.64 8.26 -23.42
N THR A 19 -61.71 8.28 -22.63
CA THR A 19 -61.66 8.11 -21.16
C THR A 19 -61.12 6.74 -20.76
N LYS A 20 -61.50 5.67 -21.47
CA LYS A 20 -60.95 4.33 -21.23
C LYS A 20 -59.45 4.30 -21.51
N ARG A 21 -59.01 4.83 -22.65
CA ARG A 21 -57.59 4.91 -23.00
C ARG A 21 -56.77 5.75 -22.00
N ALA A 22 -57.34 6.84 -21.49
CA ALA A 22 -56.69 7.66 -20.46
C ALA A 22 -56.49 6.87 -19.16
N LYS A 23 -57.53 6.15 -18.70
CA LYS A 23 -57.43 5.28 -17.51
C LYS A 23 -56.42 4.15 -17.69
N ASP A 24 -56.44 3.49 -18.85
CA ASP A 24 -55.50 2.42 -19.17
C ASP A 24 -54.05 2.95 -19.20
N ALA A 25 -53.84 4.16 -19.72
CA ALA A 25 -52.53 4.83 -19.71
C ALA A 25 -52.08 5.19 -18.28
N GLU A 26 -52.96 5.76 -17.46
CA GLU A 26 -52.67 6.08 -16.04
C GLU A 26 -52.30 4.84 -15.24
N GLN A 27 -52.97 3.71 -15.48
CA GLN A 27 -52.65 2.44 -14.83
C GLN A 27 -51.27 1.90 -15.22
N LEU A 28 -50.80 2.19 -16.44
CA LEU A 28 -49.48 1.78 -16.92
C LEU A 28 -48.34 2.71 -16.49
N ILE A 29 -48.63 3.96 -16.08
CA ILE A 29 -47.61 4.93 -15.66
C ILE A 29 -46.97 4.53 -14.33
N LYS A 30 -47.79 4.25 -13.30
CA LYS A 30 -47.29 3.89 -11.97
C LYS A 30 -46.27 2.73 -11.96
N PRO A 31 -46.54 1.57 -12.58
CA PRO A 31 -45.55 0.48 -12.60
C PRO A 31 -44.28 0.84 -13.39
N LYS A 32 -44.38 1.71 -14.41
CA LYS A 32 -43.21 2.19 -15.15
C LYS A 32 -42.35 3.14 -14.31
N GLU A 33 -42.97 4.03 -13.54
CA GLU A 33 -42.27 4.92 -12.60
C GLU A 33 -41.55 4.13 -11.51
N GLU A 34 -42.21 3.12 -10.93
CA GLU A 34 -41.60 2.22 -9.96
C GLU A 34 -40.41 1.44 -10.55
N LEU A 35 -40.57 0.94 -11.78
CA LEU A 35 -39.49 0.24 -12.48
C LEU A 35 -38.31 1.19 -12.75
N LEU A 36 -38.58 2.42 -13.19
CA LEU A 36 -37.55 3.43 -13.44
C LEU A 36 -36.79 3.78 -12.15
N LYS A 37 -37.49 3.91 -11.02
CA LYS A 37 -36.88 4.13 -9.71
C LYS A 37 -35.95 2.98 -9.31
N LYS A 38 -36.40 1.73 -9.46
CA LYS A 38 -35.58 0.53 -9.19
C LYS A 38 -34.33 0.49 -10.07
N ARG A 39 -34.48 0.73 -11.39
CA ARG A 39 -33.34 0.77 -12.32
C ARG A 39 -32.34 1.87 -12.00
N THR A 40 -32.82 3.02 -11.54
CA THR A 40 -31.94 4.13 -11.12
C THR A 40 -31.13 3.74 -9.88
N GLN A 41 -31.77 3.11 -8.90
CA GLN A 41 -31.08 2.61 -7.70
C GLN A 41 -30.04 1.54 -8.04
N GLU A 42 -30.40 0.56 -8.89
CA GLU A 42 -29.46 -0.45 -9.38
C GLU A 42 -28.25 0.17 -10.10
N ARG A 43 -28.48 1.20 -10.93
CA ARG A 43 -27.40 1.92 -11.61
C ARG A 43 -26.44 2.55 -10.60
N ASP A 44 -26.97 3.27 -9.61
CA ASP A 44 -26.16 3.96 -8.61
C ASP A 44 -25.34 2.98 -7.75
N GLU A 45 -25.90 1.82 -7.43
CA GLU A 45 -25.17 0.73 -6.75
C GLU A 45 -24.05 0.15 -7.61
N LEU A 46 -24.31 -0.08 -8.90
CA LEU A 46 -23.30 -0.55 -9.84
C LEU A 46 -22.18 0.46 -10.05
N GLU A 47 -22.49 1.75 -10.14
CA GLU A 47 -21.50 2.82 -10.23
C GLU A 47 -20.58 2.85 -9.00
N LYS A 48 -21.16 2.75 -7.79
CA LYS A 48 -20.38 2.62 -6.55
C LYS A 48 -19.49 1.39 -6.56
N ARG A 49 -20.01 0.24 -7.02
CA ARG A 49 -19.23 -1.00 -7.10
C ARG A 49 -18.06 -0.87 -8.07
N VAL A 50 -18.27 -0.27 -9.24
CA VAL A 50 -17.20 -0.01 -10.22
C VAL A 50 -16.15 0.94 -9.64
N TYR A 51 -16.56 1.99 -8.94
CA TYR A 51 -15.66 2.90 -8.26
C TYR A 51 -14.76 2.18 -7.24
N LEU A 52 -15.38 1.38 -6.35
CA LEU A 52 -14.64 0.60 -5.35
C LEU A 52 -13.70 -0.43 -6.01
N MET A 53 -14.12 -1.07 -7.10
CA MET A 53 -13.27 -2.00 -7.85
C MET A 53 -12.02 -1.30 -8.42
N ARG A 54 -12.18 -0.09 -8.95
CA ARG A 54 -11.06 0.72 -9.46
C ARG A 54 -10.10 1.09 -8.32
N GLN A 55 -10.62 1.52 -7.18
CA GLN A 55 -9.79 1.80 -5.99
C GLN A 55 -9.03 0.56 -5.53
N TYR A 56 -9.70 -0.60 -5.47
CA TYR A 56 -9.09 -1.86 -5.10
C TYR A 56 -7.92 -2.23 -6.03
N VAL A 57 -8.10 -2.07 -7.35
CA VAL A 57 -7.04 -2.34 -8.33
C VAL A 57 -5.84 -1.41 -8.12
N THR A 58 -6.08 -0.12 -7.83
CA THR A 58 -5.01 0.84 -7.52
C THR A 58 -4.26 0.43 -6.25
N LEU A 59 -4.99 0.19 -5.14
CA LEU A 59 -4.40 -0.23 -3.87
C LEU A 59 -3.63 -1.54 -3.99
N SER A 60 -4.10 -2.49 -4.80
CA SER A 60 -3.41 -3.75 -5.06
C SER A 60 -2.06 -3.54 -5.76
N LYS A 61 -2.00 -2.62 -6.74
CA LYS A 61 -0.74 -2.24 -7.41
C LYS A 61 0.23 -1.53 -6.46
N ASP A 62 -0.27 -0.63 -5.64
CA ASP A 62 0.53 0.10 -4.66
C ASP A 62 1.10 -0.84 -3.59
N LEU A 63 0.27 -1.79 -3.11
CA LEU A 63 0.70 -2.84 -2.19
C LEU A 63 1.82 -3.70 -2.79
N LYS A 64 1.68 -4.12 -4.04
CA LYS A 64 2.72 -4.90 -4.74
C LYS A 64 4.04 -4.13 -4.83
N THR A 65 3.96 -2.85 -5.23
CA THR A 65 5.14 -1.98 -5.36
C THR A 65 5.81 -1.75 -4.00
N THR A 66 5.02 -1.55 -2.95
CA THR A 66 5.52 -1.34 -1.58
C THR A 66 6.21 -2.60 -1.05
N ARG A 67 5.66 -3.78 -1.31
CA ARG A 67 6.29 -5.06 -0.95
C ARG A 67 7.65 -5.26 -1.64
N GLN A 68 7.75 -4.95 -2.93
CA GLN A 68 9.02 -5.04 -3.66
C GLN A 68 10.09 -4.10 -3.06
N LYS A 69 9.71 -2.86 -2.74
CA LYS A 69 10.62 -1.91 -2.07
C LYS A 69 11.04 -2.38 -0.68
N LEU A 70 10.14 -3.02 0.06
CA LEU A 70 10.45 -3.60 1.37
C LEU A 70 11.46 -4.73 1.25
N GLU A 71 11.25 -5.68 0.34
CA GLU A 71 12.19 -6.78 0.09
C GLU A 71 13.58 -6.28 -0.31
N GLU A 72 13.66 -5.21 -1.13
CA GLU A 72 14.94 -4.59 -1.48
C GLU A 72 15.61 -3.91 -0.28
N ALA A 73 14.83 -3.26 0.59
CA ALA A 73 15.35 -2.64 1.80
C ALA A 73 15.87 -3.69 2.81
N GLU A 74 15.16 -4.80 2.97
CA GLU A 74 15.58 -5.92 3.82
C GLU A 74 16.91 -6.54 3.33
N LYS A 75 17.07 -6.73 2.01
CA LYS A 75 18.34 -7.20 1.45
C LYS A 75 19.49 -6.24 1.71
N LYS A 76 19.26 -4.92 1.59
CA LYS A 76 20.27 -3.91 1.90
C LYS A 76 20.63 -3.89 3.38
N LEU A 77 19.64 -4.05 4.26
CA LEU A 77 19.85 -4.15 5.70
C LEU A 77 20.72 -5.34 6.06
N LEU A 78 20.45 -6.52 5.47
CA LEU A 78 21.24 -7.73 5.71
C LEU A 78 22.70 -7.53 5.29
N LEU A 79 22.93 -6.98 4.09
CA LEU A 79 24.29 -6.66 3.62
C LEU A 79 25.01 -5.64 4.51
N ALA A 80 24.29 -4.64 5.02
CA ALA A 80 24.87 -3.66 5.94
C ALA A 80 25.24 -4.33 7.28
N ASN A 81 24.40 -5.25 7.77
CA ASN A 81 24.64 -5.99 9.01
C ASN A 81 25.83 -6.95 8.90
N ASP A 82 25.97 -7.63 7.76
CA ASP A 82 27.13 -8.49 7.48
C ASP A 82 28.43 -7.68 7.44
N LYS A 83 28.40 -6.50 6.81
CA LYS A 83 29.54 -5.57 6.79
C LYS A 83 29.88 -5.07 8.20
N ALA A 84 28.88 -4.74 9.00
CA ALA A 84 29.08 -4.29 10.38
C ALA A 84 29.75 -5.39 11.21
N SER A 85 29.24 -6.62 11.15
CA SER A 85 29.82 -7.80 11.81
C SER A 85 31.27 -8.04 11.39
N HIS A 86 31.57 -7.91 10.09
CA HIS A 86 32.94 -8.08 9.59
C HIS A 86 33.90 -6.99 10.11
N LEU A 87 33.45 -5.73 10.13
CA LEU A 87 34.25 -4.63 10.67
C LEU A 87 34.48 -4.78 12.17
N GLU A 88 33.47 -5.24 12.91
CA GLU A 88 33.59 -5.50 14.34
C GLU A 88 34.63 -6.60 14.63
N ALA A 89 34.58 -7.72 13.90
CA ALA A 89 35.58 -8.76 14.01
C ALA A 89 37.01 -8.26 13.68
N LYS A 90 37.14 -7.40 12.67
CA LYS A 90 38.42 -6.78 12.33
C LYS A 90 38.94 -5.86 13.43
N LEU A 91 38.06 -5.07 14.05
CA LEU A 91 38.43 -4.20 15.17
C LEU A 91 38.90 -5.02 16.37
N GLN A 92 38.21 -6.11 16.71
CA GLN A 92 38.63 -7.02 17.79
C GLN A 92 40.02 -7.61 17.54
N SER A 93 40.29 -8.04 16.30
CA SER A 93 41.61 -8.55 15.91
C SER A 93 42.71 -7.49 16.05
N LEU A 94 42.47 -6.27 15.57
CA LEU A 94 43.41 -5.16 15.69
C LEU A 94 43.67 -4.76 17.14
N HIS A 95 42.64 -4.79 17.99
CA HIS A 95 42.80 -4.56 19.42
C HIS A 95 43.71 -5.62 20.06
N ALA A 96 43.49 -6.90 19.77
CA ALA A 96 44.33 -7.98 20.29
C ALA A 96 45.79 -7.88 19.80
N GLU A 97 46.00 -7.49 18.54
CA GLU A 97 47.33 -7.23 18.00
C GLU A 97 48.02 -6.04 18.70
N SER A 98 47.27 -4.95 18.92
CA SER A 98 47.76 -3.78 19.66
C SER A 98 48.18 -4.15 21.08
N ASP A 99 47.37 -4.91 21.82
CA ASP A 99 47.70 -5.37 23.17
C ASP A 99 48.96 -6.24 23.20
N THR A 100 49.10 -7.10 22.19
CA THR A 100 50.29 -7.95 22.03
C THR A 100 51.55 -7.12 21.76
N LEU A 101 51.45 -6.12 20.88
CA LEU A 101 52.57 -5.22 20.56
C LEU A 101 52.95 -4.36 21.77
N GLU A 102 51.97 -3.83 22.50
CA GLU A 102 52.21 -3.06 23.72
C GLU A 102 52.94 -3.91 24.77
N SER A 103 52.50 -5.15 25.00
CA SER A 103 53.18 -6.07 25.92
C SER A 103 54.63 -6.36 25.49
N LYS A 104 54.86 -6.59 24.19
CA LYS A 104 56.23 -6.77 23.64
C LYS A 104 57.09 -5.52 23.84
N TYR A 105 56.55 -4.34 23.61
CA TYR A 105 57.24 -3.07 23.81
C TYR A 105 57.63 -2.88 25.28
N GLN A 106 56.70 -3.06 26.22
CA GLN A 106 56.98 -2.94 27.66
C GLN A 106 58.04 -3.92 28.12
N ASN A 107 58.00 -5.17 27.65
CA ASN A 107 59.02 -6.18 27.94
C ASN A 107 60.40 -5.80 27.38
N SER A 108 60.46 -5.31 26.14
CA SER A 108 61.71 -4.85 25.52
C SER A 108 62.30 -3.67 26.28
N ARG A 109 61.46 -2.68 26.62
CA ARG A 109 61.84 -1.52 27.42
C ARG A 109 62.39 -1.92 28.79
N ARG A 110 61.74 -2.87 29.47
CA ARG A 110 62.23 -3.40 30.75
C ARG A 110 63.60 -4.03 30.61
N ARG A 111 63.79 -4.94 29.64
CA ARG A 111 65.09 -5.59 29.39
C ARG A 111 66.18 -4.58 29.05
N HIS A 112 65.86 -3.55 28.28
CA HIS A 112 66.80 -2.50 27.95
C HIS A 112 67.26 -1.73 29.20
N ASN A 113 66.33 -1.38 30.09
CA ASN A 113 66.68 -0.72 31.35
C ASN A 113 67.50 -1.62 32.28
N GLU A 114 67.17 -2.92 32.35
CA GLU A 114 67.95 -3.92 33.09
C GLU A 114 69.39 -4.00 32.57
N LEU A 115 69.58 -4.08 31.24
CA LEU A 115 70.90 -4.07 30.61
C LEU A 115 71.69 -2.77 30.87
N ILE A 116 71.04 -1.61 30.80
CA ILE A 116 71.68 -0.33 31.16
C ILE A 116 72.23 -0.40 32.59
N SER A 117 71.40 -0.88 33.52
CA SER A 117 71.76 -1.00 34.93
C SER A 117 72.92 -2.00 35.13
N GLU A 118 72.93 -3.10 34.38
CA GLU A 118 74.04 -4.06 34.39
C GLU A 118 75.33 -3.46 33.86
N MET A 119 75.29 -2.68 32.76
CA MET A 119 76.50 -2.02 32.23
C MET A 119 77.07 -0.99 33.21
N GLU A 120 76.20 -0.20 33.84
CA GLU A 120 76.60 0.75 34.89
C GLU A 120 77.31 0.04 36.06
N ASN A 121 76.75 -1.10 36.50
CA ASN A 121 77.35 -1.91 37.58
C ASN A 121 78.68 -2.56 37.19
N LEU A 122 78.90 -2.84 35.90
CA LEU A 122 80.16 -3.37 35.36
C LEU A 122 81.23 -2.29 35.15
N GLY A 123 80.93 -1.02 35.48
CA GLY A 123 81.88 0.08 35.36
C GLY A 123 82.09 0.58 33.93
N PHE A 124 81.20 0.21 33.00
CA PHE A 124 81.13 0.81 31.68
C PHE A 124 80.31 2.10 31.77
N ASN A 125 81.01 3.23 31.93
CA ASN A 125 80.46 4.57 31.62
C ASN A 125 80.69 4.89 30.14
#